data_AF-A0A7C6KXU7-F1
#
_entry.id   AF-A0A7C6KXU7-F1
#
_cell.length_a   1.000
_cell.length_b   1.000
_cell.length_c   1.000
_cell.angle_alpha   90.00
_cell.angle_beta   90.00
_cell.angle_gamma   90.00
#
_symmetry.space_group_name_H-M   'P 1'
#
loop_
_entity.id
_entity.type
_entity.pdbx_description
1 polymer ?
#
loop_
_entity_poly.entity_id
_entity_poly.type
_entity_poly.pdbx_seq_one_letter_code
_entity_poly.pdbx_strand_id
1 'polypeptide(L)'
;MKRFIATVVIIVFLTLSFASLAEAATVPVVKLGNEVLLEKYRGLIEGKRLGLITNQTGVNSKGISTLEVLAADPTLNLTAIYTPEHGLDGKAKAGAYVESYQHEKLGIPVYSLYGETRMPTENMLKNVDVLLYDIQDIGARSYTYISTLNYCMVAAAKYNKQIIILDRPNPLGGVIVEGPVLEDPYKSFVGVDNLPMAHGMTVGELAHFFNRKIGANFVVIPMEGYTRDMVFQDTGLPWVQTSPNIPDLDSAFGYMATGLGEGTGIFQADKFKWIGGKGIDAFKFAELLNNSNLPGVEFIPEIRGEAGGVRLKITDYHTFNPAKTGIYALTYAHSLNNFTVPKSGKTIVMFDKIMGTNKIGQYLEQGLTPQQIESKYATELERFKQEREQYLIYGYGEKADSRGGSGRQEEIQVVVNGERVQFDTAPYLDGANRLQVPLRAIVEALNAELSWDPDKMDIRIVQNGQEIKFTIGSNIAELGGEKRIMDTSPIIKNNRTMIPLRYVGEYLGCEVNWNAQLRVAEINS
;
A
#
# COMPACT_ATOMS: atom_id res chain seq x y z
N MET A 1 90.93 -17.28 -17.31
CA MET A 1 89.74 -16.87 -18.09
C MET A 1 88.48 -17.28 -17.33
N LYS A 2 87.66 -16.28 -16.98
CA LYS A 2 86.41 -16.28 -16.19
C LYS A 2 85.58 -15.19 -16.89
N ARG A 3 84.29 -15.28 -17.23
CA ARG A 3 83.11 -15.78 -16.51
C ARG A 3 81.91 -15.84 -17.47
N PHE A 4 80.97 -16.74 -17.14
CA PHE A 4 79.57 -16.82 -17.57
C PHE A 4 78.76 -15.54 -17.27
N ILE A 5 77.67 -15.32 -18.03
CA ILE A 5 76.29 -15.09 -17.53
C ILE A 5 75.31 -15.12 -18.72
N ALA A 6 74.20 -15.84 -18.53
CA ALA A 6 73.09 -16.03 -19.47
C ALA A 6 72.05 -14.90 -19.38
N THR A 7 71.48 -14.49 -20.52
CA THR A 7 70.36 -13.54 -20.58
C THR A 7 69.04 -14.30 -20.67
N VAL A 8 68.22 -14.20 -19.63
CA VAL A 8 66.83 -14.67 -19.59
C VAL A 8 65.92 -13.53 -20.04
N VAL A 9 65.11 -13.77 -21.08
CA VAL A 9 64.02 -12.86 -21.49
C VAL A 9 62.78 -13.23 -20.69
N ILE A 10 62.35 -12.34 -19.79
CA ILE A 10 61.09 -12.47 -19.05
C ILE A 10 59.99 -11.76 -19.87
N ILE A 11 59.05 -12.54 -20.42
CA ILE A 11 57.78 -12.03 -20.95
C ILE A 11 56.78 -12.07 -19.79
N VAL A 12 56.39 -10.90 -19.31
CA VAL A 12 55.31 -10.74 -18.31
C VAL A 12 53.97 -10.80 -19.06
N PHE A 13 53.27 -11.93 -18.95
CA PHE A 13 51.85 -12.01 -19.28
C PHE A 13 51.03 -11.51 -18.07
N LEU A 14 50.49 -10.30 -18.18
CA LEU A 14 49.50 -9.80 -17.23
C LEU A 14 48.13 -10.38 -17.60
N THR A 15 47.73 -11.47 -16.95
CA THR A 15 46.34 -11.96 -17.03
C THR A 15 45.48 -11.09 -16.13
N LEU A 16 44.85 -10.07 -16.71
CA LEU A 16 43.73 -9.36 -16.08
C LEU A 16 42.52 -10.29 -16.07
N SER A 17 42.29 -10.92 -14.93
CA SER A 17 41.03 -11.62 -14.64
C SER A 17 39.91 -10.59 -14.56
N PHE A 18 39.19 -10.38 -15.65
CA PHE A 18 37.86 -9.78 -15.61
C PHE A 18 36.93 -10.78 -14.93
N ALA A 19 36.82 -10.68 -13.61
CA ALA A 19 35.65 -11.22 -12.93
C ALA A 19 34.47 -10.36 -13.36
N SER A 20 33.64 -10.88 -14.27
CA SER A 20 32.32 -10.31 -14.50
C SER A 20 31.57 -10.40 -13.18
N LEU A 21 31.30 -9.25 -12.55
CA LEU A 21 30.22 -9.14 -11.59
C LEU A 21 28.93 -9.30 -12.40
N ALA A 22 28.57 -10.55 -12.68
CA ALA A 22 27.20 -10.87 -13.02
C ALA A 22 26.40 -10.56 -11.76
N GLU A 23 25.68 -9.44 -11.80
CA GLU A 23 24.66 -9.11 -10.82
C GLU A 23 23.73 -10.33 -10.77
N ALA A 24 23.75 -11.06 -9.65
CA ALA A 24 22.94 -12.26 -9.52
C ALA A 24 21.48 -11.82 -9.70
N ALA A 25 20.84 -12.27 -10.78
CA ALA A 25 19.42 -12.01 -11.00
C ALA A 25 18.68 -12.44 -9.73
N THR A 26 18.11 -11.48 -9.02
CA THR A 26 17.35 -11.74 -7.80
C THR A 26 16.18 -12.62 -8.19
N VAL A 27 16.12 -13.83 -7.64
CA VAL A 27 15.01 -14.76 -7.88
C VAL A 27 13.76 -14.10 -7.30
N PRO A 28 12.67 -13.95 -8.06
CA PRO A 28 11.42 -13.44 -7.51
C PRO A 28 11.01 -14.22 -6.27
N VAL A 29 10.80 -13.51 -5.16
CA VAL A 29 10.37 -14.09 -3.88
C VAL A 29 8.87 -14.02 -3.68
N VAL A 30 8.17 -13.29 -4.57
CA VAL A 30 6.72 -13.17 -4.61
C VAL A 30 6.16 -13.93 -5.81
N LYS A 31 5.13 -14.74 -5.57
CA LYS A 31 4.31 -15.33 -6.63
C LYS A 31 3.06 -14.48 -6.84
N LEU A 32 2.85 -14.03 -8.06
CA LEU A 32 1.75 -13.12 -8.41
C LEU A 32 0.40 -13.83 -8.47
N GLY A 33 -0.70 -13.08 -8.32
CA GLY A 33 -2.05 -13.65 -8.35
C GLY A 33 -2.38 -14.40 -9.65
N ASN A 34 -1.78 -14.03 -10.78
CA ASN A 34 -1.96 -14.73 -12.05
C ASN A 34 -1.28 -16.11 -12.09
N GLU A 35 -0.16 -16.28 -11.40
CA GLU A 35 0.52 -17.56 -11.23
C GLU A 35 -0.23 -18.44 -10.21
N VAL A 36 -0.61 -17.85 -9.07
CA VAL A 36 -1.38 -18.54 -8.02
C VAL A 36 -2.74 -19.03 -8.56
N LEU A 37 -3.40 -18.25 -9.42
CA LEU A 37 -4.65 -18.66 -10.08
C LEU A 37 -4.47 -19.97 -10.84
N LEU A 38 -3.46 -20.04 -11.71
CA LEU A 38 -3.25 -21.18 -12.60
C LEU A 38 -2.78 -22.42 -11.85
N GLU A 39 -2.02 -22.25 -10.77
CA GLU A 39 -1.52 -23.36 -9.97
C GLU A 39 -2.56 -23.93 -8.98
N LYS A 40 -3.30 -23.06 -8.28
CA LYS A 40 -4.11 -23.47 -7.11
C LYS A 40 -5.61 -23.25 -7.27
N TYR A 41 -6.04 -22.30 -8.11
CA TYR A 41 -7.44 -21.87 -8.21
C TYR A 41 -8.01 -21.99 -9.63
N ARG A 42 -7.42 -22.84 -10.46
CA ARG A 42 -7.77 -23.00 -11.87
C ARG A 42 -9.25 -23.34 -12.09
N GLY A 43 -9.86 -24.10 -11.17
CA GLY A 43 -11.29 -24.44 -11.21
C GLY A 43 -12.25 -23.23 -11.18
N LEU A 44 -11.78 -22.03 -10.81
CA LEU A 44 -12.57 -20.80 -10.89
C LEU A 44 -12.80 -20.32 -12.33
N ILE A 45 -11.94 -20.71 -13.27
CA ILE A 45 -11.96 -20.23 -14.66
C ILE A 45 -12.25 -21.33 -15.69
N GLU A 46 -12.16 -22.60 -15.31
CA GLU A 46 -12.43 -23.73 -16.20
C GLU A 46 -13.88 -23.78 -16.68
N GLY A 47 -14.06 -23.99 -17.98
CA GLY A 47 -15.38 -24.03 -18.62
C GLY A 47 -16.14 -22.70 -18.63
N LYS A 48 -15.50 -21.57 -18.25
CA LYS A 48 -16.08 -20.22 -18.27
C LYS A 48 -15.60 -19.44 -19.47
N ARG A 49 -16.43 -18.51 -19.97
CA ARG A 49 -16.01 -17.49 -20.94
C ARG A 49 -15.33 -16.34 -20.20
N LEU A 50 -14.06 -16.13 -20.47
CA LEU A 50 -13.20 -15.21 -19.74
C LEU A 50 -13.11 -13.87 -20.45
N GLY A 51 -13.30 -12.79 -19.68
CA GLY A 51 -12.97 -11.43 -20.11
C GLY A 51 -11.76 -10.92 -19.35
N LEU A 52 -10.68 -10.56 -20.05
CA LEU A 52 -9.43 -10.13 -19.40
C LEU A 52 -9.30 -8.61 -19.39
N ILE A 53 -9.31 -8.00 -18.20
CA ILE A 53 -9.01 -6.59 -17.97
C ILE A 53 -7.51 -6.49 -17.71
N THR A 54 -6.75 -6.02 -18.70
CA THR A 54 -5.28 -6.00 -18.61
C THR A 54 -4.64 -4.92 -19.50
N ASN A 55 -3.33 -4.79 -19.39
CA ASN A 55 -2.44 -4.03 -20.25
C ASN A 55 -1.06 -4.72 -20.31
N GLN A 56 -0.03 -4.02 -20.77
CA GLN A 56 1.33 -4.54 -20.90
C GLN A 56 1.96 -4.99 -19.58
N THR A 57 1.44 -4.53 -18.44
CA THR A 57 1.94 -4.90 -17.11
C THR A 57 1.39 -6.23 -16.60
N GLY A 58 0.35 -6.76 -17.26
CA GLY A 58 -0.23 -8.07 -16.98
C GLY A 58 0.70 -9.20 -17.40
N VAL A 59 1.81 -9.38 -16.69
CA VAL A 59 2.82 -10.42 -16.90
C VAL A 59 3.06 -11.21 -15.61
N ASN A 60 3.50 -12.46 -15.72
CA ASN A 60 3.94 -13.27 -14.58
C ASN A 60 5.38 -12.92 -14.15
N SER A 61 5.91 -13.60 -13.12
CA SER A 61 7.28 -13.42 -12.62
C SER A 61 8.38 -13.61 -13.68
N LYS A 62 8.07 -14.29 -14.80
CA LYS A 62 8.97 -14.53 -15.93
C LYS A 62 8.80 -13.52 -17.08
N GLY A 63 7.94 -12.51 -16.91
CA GLY A 63 7.65 -11.51 -17.94
C GLY A 63 6.73 -12.00 -19.07
N ILE A 64 6.10 -13.17 -18.93
CA ILE A 64 5.17 -13.71 -19.93
C ILE A 64 3.79 -13.11 -19.67
N SER A 65 3.12 -12.61 -20.71
CA SER A 65 1.83 -11.96 -20.58
C SER A 65 0.72 -12.92 -20.14
N THR A 66 -0.13 -12.49 -19.21
CA THR A 66 -1.35 -13.20 -18.80
C THR A 66 -2.28 -13.43 -19.99
N LEU A 67 -2.33 -12.50 -20.95
CA LEU A 67 -3.05 -12.69 -22.20
C LEU A 67 -2.50 -13.90 -22.98
N GLU A 68 -1.17 -13.97 -23.16
CA GLU A 68 -0.52 -15.07 -23.87
C GLU A 68 -0.70 -16.40 -23.15
N VAL A 69 -0.57 -16.41 -21.82
CA VAL A 69 -0.75 -17.62 -21.00
C VAL A 69 -2.18 -18.15 -21.12
N LEU A 70 -3.20 -17.30 -21.01
CA LEU A 70 -4.60 -17.72 -21.14
C LEU A 70 -4.94 -18.15 -22.57
N ALA A 71 -4.43 -17.45 -23.58
CA ALA A 71 -4.70 -17.76 -24.98
C ALA A 71 -4.00 -19.03 -25.48
N ALA A 72 -2.84 -19.38 -24.89
CA ALA A 72 -2.10 -20.59 -25.24
C ALA A 72 -2.74 -21.87 -24.67
N ASP A 73 -3.66 -21.76 -23.70
CA ASP A 73 -4.28 -22.89 -23.05
C ASP A 73 -5.61 -23.27 -23.73
N PRO A 74 -5.67 -24.37 -24.50
CA PRO A 74 -6.85 -24.73 -25.29
C PRO A 74 -8.06 -25.15 -24.44
N THR A 75 -7.88 -25.34 -23.13
CA THR A 75 -8.97 -25.69 -22.22
C THR A 75 -9.65 -24.46 -21.62
N LEU A 76 -9.06 -23.28 -21.78
CA LEU A 76 -9.61 -22.00 -21.35
C LEU A 76 -10.26 -21.27 -22.53
N ASN A 77 -11.27 -20.45 -22.25
CA ASN A 77 -12.06 -19.77 -23.28
C ASN A 77 -11.99 -18.26 -23.08
N LEU A 78 -10.93 -17.63 -23.57
CA LEU A 78 -10.78 -16.17 -23.57
C LEU A 78 -11.62 -15.55 -24.70
N THR A 79 -12.60 -14.72 -24.36
CA THR A 79 -13.58 -14.19 -25.32
C THR A 79 -13.54 -12.68 -25.52
N ALA A 80 -12.91 -11.92 -24.62
CA ALA A 80 -12.77 -10.47 -24.74
C ALA A 80 -11.59 -9.94 -23.91
N ILE A 81 -11.04 -8.80 -24.35
CA ILE A 81 -10.01 -8.04 -23.63
C ILE A 81 -10.57 -6.65 -23.34
N TYR A 82 -10.24 -6.09 -22.17
CA TYR A 82 -10.62 -4.75 -21.75
C TYR A 82 -9.37 -3.98 -21.33
N THR A 83 -9.12 -2.83 -21.93
CA THR A 83 -7.90 -2.06 -21.71
C THR A 83 -8.19 -0.75 -21.00
N PRO A 84 -7.39 -0.34 -19.99
CA PRO A 84 -7.55 0.92 -19.30
C PRO A 84 -7.02 2.10 -20.14
N GLU A 85 -6.75 3.23 -19.49
CA GLU A 85 -5.90 4.29 -20.02
C GLU A 85 -4.56 3.73 -20.54
N HIS A 86 -4.06 4.30 -21.64
CA HIS A 86 -2.86 3.87 -22.39
C HIS A 86 -3.00 2.63 -23.29
N GLY A 87 -4.13 1.92 -23.24
CA GLY A 87 -4.42 0.78 -24.11
C GLY A 87 -3.68 -0.51 -23.72
N LEU A 88 -3.70 -1.52 -24.61
CA LEU A 88 -3.14 -2.85 -24.33
C LEU A 88 -1.60 -2.86 -24.23
N ASP A 89 -0.91 -2.03 -25.01
CA ASP A 89 0.56 -1.99 -25.07
C ASP A 89 1.19 -0.86 -24.23
N GLY A 90 0.35 -0.03 -23.60
CA GLY A 90 0.79 1.05 -22.72
C GLY A 90 1.46 2.24 -23.41
N LYS A 91 1.38 2.35 -24.73
CA LYS A 91 2.12 3.38 -25.49
C LYS A 91 1.33 4.67 -25.73
N ALA A 92 0.01 4.65 -25.61
CA ALA A 92 -0.79 5.85 -25.84
C ALA A 92 -0.48 6.92 -24.77
N LYS A 93 -0.48 8.20 -25.15
CA LYS A 93 -0.17 9.32 -24.24
C LYS A 93 -1.25 9.44 -23.14
N ALA A 94 -0.89 10.04 -22.00
CA ALA A 94 -1.87 10.37 -20.96
C ALA A 94 -2.99 11.26 -21.53
N GLY A 95 -4.24 10.95 -21.19
CA GLY A 95 -5.40 11.64 -21.77
C GLY A 95 -5.77 11.21 -23.19
N ALA A 96 -4.98 10.40 -23.88
CA ALA A 96 -5.28 9.98 -25.25
C ALA A 96 -6.28 8.82 -25.27
N TYR A 97 -7.26 8.90 -26.18
CA TYR A 97 -8.22 7.83 -26.43
C TYR A 97 -7.63 6.81 -27.42
N VAL A 98 -7.83 5.53 -27.12
CA VAL A 98 -7.56 4.39 -28.01
C VAL A 98 -8.91 3.75 -28.33
N GLU A 99 -9.24 3.58 -29.60
CA GLU A 99 -10.51 2.98 -30.01
C GLU A 99 -10.56 1.47 -29.72
N SER A 100 -11.76 0.91 -29.65
CA SER A 100 -11.95 -0.54 -29.55
C SER A 100 -11.67 -1.20 -30.91
N TYR A 101 -11.08 -2.40 -30.91
CA TYR A 101 -10.67 -3.11 -32.12
C TYR A 101 -10.80 -4.63 -31.99
N GLN A 102 -10.50 -5.37 -33.06
CA GLN A 102 -10.41 -6.83 -33.03
C GLN A 102 -8.95 -7.25 -32.88
N HIS A 103 -8.64 -8.12 -31.93
CA HIS A 103 -7.27 -8.59 -31.70
C HIS A 103 -6.79 -9.41 -32.91
N GLU A 104 -5.79 -8.92 -33.62
CA GLU A 104 -5.37 -9.45 -34.93
C GLU A 104 -5.13 -10.97 -34.95
N LYS A 105 -4.48 -11.49 -33.91
CA LYS A 105 -4.14 -12.92 -33.82
C LYS A 105 -5.23 -13.81 -33.22
N LEU A 106 -6.07 -13.25 -32.36
CA LEU A 106 -7.02 -14.02 -31.55
C LEU A 106 -8.46 -13.93 -32.09
N GLY A 107 -8.75 -12.92 -32.91
CA GLY A 107 -10.09 -12.69 -33.46
C GLY A 107 -11.14 -12.33 -32.40
N ILE A 108 -10.72 -11.94 -31.19
CA ILE A 108 -11.59 -11.51 -30.09
C ILE A 108 -11.57 -9.99 -29.93
N PRO A 109 -12.67 -9.38 -29.46
CA PRO A 109 -12.73 -7.93 -29.26
C PRO A 109 -11.78 -7.45 -28.15
N VAL A 110 -11.15 -6.30 -28.41
CA VAL A 110 -10.43 -5.47 -27.44
C VAL A 110 -11.22 -4.20 -27.21
N TYR A 111 -11.81 -4.06 -26.03
CA TYR A 111 -12.62 -2.91 -25.64
C TYR A 111 -11.78 -1.89 -24.88
N SER A 112 -11.85 -0.63 -25.31
CA SER A 112 -11.26 0.49 -24.58
C SER A 112 -12.17 0.93 -23.45
N LEU A 113 -11.66 0.95 -22.22
CA LEU A 113 -12.31 1.48 -21.02
C LEU A 113 -11.79 2.88 -20.68
N TYR A 114 -11.50 3.68 -21.71
CA TYR A 114 -11.09 5.07 -21.60
C TYR A 114 -11.87 5.95 -22.58
N GLY A 115 -11.89 7.27 -22.37
CA GLY A 115 -12.70 8.18 -23.18
C GLY A 115 -14.20 8.13 -22.82
N GLU A 116 -15.06 7.93 -23.81
CA GLU A 116 -16.53 7.95 -23.64
C GLU A 116 -17.05 6.82 -22.77
N THR A 117 -16.40 5.66 -22.82
CA THR A 117 -16.77 4.48 -22.03
C THR A 117 -15.64 4.12 -21.09
N ARG A 118 -15.86 4.32 -19.79
CA ARG A 118 -14.90 3.93 -18.72
C ARG A 118 -15.36 2.73 -17.90
N MET A 119 -16.65 2.38 -18.02
CA MET A 119 -17.28 1.27 -17.35
C MET A 119 -17.78 0.29 -18.44
N PRO A 120 -17.49 -1.02 -18.33
CA PRO A 120 -18.01 -1.99 -19.30
C PRO A 120 -19.53 -1.90 -19.45
N THR A 121 -20.00 -1.93 -20.69
CA THR A 121 -21.45 -1.98 -20.99
C THR A 121 -21.95 -3.42 -21.00
N GLU A 122 -23.27 -3.62 -20.90
CA GLU A 122 -23.89 -4.95 -21.00
C GLU A 122 -23.48 -5.69 -22.27
N ASN A 123 -23.50 -5.01 -23.42
CA ASN A 123 -23.12 -5.60 -24.70
C ASN A 123 -21.65 -6.02 -24.74
N MET A 124 -20.76 -5.29 -24.08
CA MET A 124 -19.35 -5.68 -23.95
C MET A 124 -19.18 -6.92 -23.07
N LEU A 125 -20.11 -7.20 -22.15
CA LEU A 125 -20.05 -8.34 -21.20
C LEU A 125 -20.92 -9.53 -21.60
N LYS A 126 -21.68 -9.46 -22.71
CA LYS A 126 -22.64 -10.52 -23.12
C LYS A 126 -22.00 -11.90 -23.31
N ASN A 127 -20.74 -11.90 -23.75
CA ASN A 127 -19.97 -13.11 -24.05
C ASN A 127 -18.96 -13.48 -22.95
N VAL A 128 -19.11 -12.90 -21.76
CA VAL A 128 -18.22 -13.12 -20.61
C VAL A 128 -19.04 -13.64 -19.43
N ASP A 129 -18.52 -14.66 -18.76
CA ASP A 129 -19.06 -15.20 -17.51
C ASP A 129 -18.26 -14.69 -16.31
N VAL A 130 -16.92 -14.63 -16.47
CA VAL A 130 -15.98 -14.21 -15.43
C VAL A 130 -15.01 -13.17 -16.00
N LEU A 131 -14.90 -12.04 -15.31
CA LEU A 131 -13.88 -11.02 -15.58
C LEU A 131 -12.62 -11.33 -14.77
N LEU A 132 -11.44 -11.26 -15.38
CA LEU A 132 -10.15 -11.31 -14.70
C LEU A 132 -9.53 -9.91 -14.73
N TYR A 133 -9.12 -9.37 -13.58
CA TYR A 133 -8.38 -8.11 -13.50
C TYR A 133 -6.92 -8.39 -13.20
N ASP A 134 -6.02 -7.98 -14.09
CA ASP A 134 -4.58 -8.19 -13.95
C ASP A 134 -3.77 -7.01 -14.50
N ILE A 135 -3.54 -6.01 -13.65
CA ILE A 135 -2.84 -4.76 -13.98
C ILE A 135 -2.00 -4.32 -12.78
N GLN A 136 -0.73 -3.97 -13.01
CA GLN A 136 0.15 -3.35 -12.02
C GLN A 136 -0.21 -1.86 -11.84
N ASP A 137 -0.62 -1.48 -10.63
CA ASP A 137 -0.82 -0.08 -10.23
C ASP A 137 0.46 0.51 -9.59
N ILE A 138 0.41 1.73 -9.04
CA ILE A 138 1.57 2.45 -8.47
C ILE A 138 1.38 2.94 -7.02
N GLY A 139 0.29 2.58 -6.34
CA GLY A 139 -0.01 2.96 -4.97
C GLY A 139 -0.58 4.38 -4.78
N ALA A 140 -1.03 5.03 -5.86
CA ALA A 140 -1.52 6.40 -5.86
C ALA A 140 -3.00 6.49 -6.25
N ARG A 141 -3.80 7.23 -5.47
CA ARG A 141 -5.25 7.41 -5.72
C ARG A 141 -5.58 7.94 -7.11
N SER A 142 -4.77 8.86 -7.64
CA SER A 142 -5.02 9.50 -8.93
C SER A 142 -4.57 8.68 -10.13
N TYR A 143 -3.92 7.52 -9.91
CA TYR A 143 -3.54 6.62 -10.99
C TYR A 143 -4.73 5.76 -11.41
N THR A 144 -5.26 6.00 -12.60
CA THR A 144 -6.64 5.65 -12.98
C THR A 144 -6.91 4.15 -13.17
N TYR A 145 -5.91 3.29 -13.05
CA TYR A 145 -6.09 1.83 -13.16
C TYR A 145 -6.98 1.28 -12.04
N ILE A 146 -6.88 1.81 -10.83
CA ILE A 146 -7.77 1.45 -9.72
C ILE A 146 -9.19 2.01 -9.91
N SER A 147 -9.33 3.10 -10.67
CA SER A 147 -10.64 3.61 -11.10
C SER A 147 -11.29 2.69 -12.13
N THR A 148 -10.49 2.14 -13.07
CA THR A 148 -10.95 1.07 -13.98
C THR A 148 -11.38 -0.16 -13.20
N LEU A 149 -10.61 -0.61 -12.19
CA LEU A 149 -11.01 -1.72 -11.30
C LEU A 149 -12.39 -1.45 -10.68
N ASN A 150 -12.56 -0.29 -10.04
CA ASN A 150 -13.82 0.10 -9.42
C ASN A 150 -15.00 0.06 -10.40
N TYR A 151 -14.84 0.65 -11.59
CA TYR A 151 -15.91 0.66 -12.60
C TYR A 151 -16.21 -0.73 -13.16
N CYS A 152 -15.19 -1.57 -13.34
CA CYS A 152 -15.38 -2.98 -13.71
C CYS A 152 -16.16 -3.75 -12.62
N MET A 153 -15.89 -3.50 -11.34
CA MET A 153 -16.65 -4.10 -10.23
C MET A 153 -18.11 -3.61 -10.22
N VAL A 154 -18.35 -2.32 -10.44
CA VAL A 154 -19.71 -1.77 -10.56
C VAL A 154 -20.46 -2.41 -11.73
N ALA A 155 -19.82 -2.56 -12.89
CA ALA A 155 -20.41 -3.25 -14.04
C ALA A 155 -20.67 -4.72 -13.75
N ALA A 156 -19.74 -5.42 -13.08
CA ALA A 156 -19.90 -6.82 -12.71
C ALA A 156 -21.10 -7.03 -11.77
N ALA A 157 -21.26 -6.18 -10.75
CA ALA A 157 -22.44 -6.18 -9.89
C ALA A 157 -23.73 -5.94 -10.68
N LYS A 158 -23.73 -4.90 -11.52
CA LYS A 158 -24.91 -4.50 -12.30
C LYS A 158 -25.38 -5.57 -13.29
N TYR A 159 -24.44 -6.27 -13.92
CA TYR A 159 -24.71 -7.24 -14.99
C TYR A 159 -24.53 -8.70 -14.55
N ASN A 160 -24.54 -8.94 -13.23
CA ASN A 160 -24.45 -10.25 -12.59
C ASN A 160 -23.28 -11.10 -13.14
N LYS A 161 -22.09 -10.50 -13.20
CA LYS A 161 -20.84 -11.17 -13.57
C LYS A 161 -19.99 -11.39 -12.32
N GLN A 162 -19.22 -12.47 -12.31
CA GLN A 162 -18.15 -12.62 -11.34
C GLN A 162 -16.92 -11.85 -11.82
N ILE A 163 -16.21 -11.20 -10.91
CA ILE A 163 -14.90 -10.60 -11.19
C ILE A 163 -13.84 -11.20 -10.26
N ILE A 164 -12.73 -11.65 -10.83
CA ILE A 164 -11.59 -12.21 -10.11
C ILE A 164 -10.41 -11.25 -10.24
N ILE A 165 -9.85 -10.83 -9.11
CA ILE A 165 -8.75 -9.89 -9.05
C ILE A 165 -7.47 -10.69 -8.82
N LEU A 166 -6.55 -10.62 -9.77
CA LEU A 166 -5.25 -11.26 -9.69
C LEU A 166 -4.32 -10.26 -9.02
N ASP A 167 -4.09 -10.46 -7.72
CA ASP A 167 -3.47 -9.42 -6.91
C ASP A 167 -1.99 -9.21 -7.27
N ARG A 168 -1.53 -7.97 -7.08
CA ARG A 168 -0.18 -7.49 -7.41
C ARG A 168 0.39 -6.60 -6.30
N PRO A 169 1.73 -6.49 -6.17
CA PRO A 169 2.35 -5.67 -5.14
C PRO A 169 1.94 -4.20 -5.31
N ASN A 170 1.65 -3.53 -4.20
CA ASN A 170 1.70 -2.06 -4.21
C ASN A 170 3.19 -1.65 -4.28
N PRO A 171 3.65 -0.91 -5.30
CA PRO A 171 5.09 -0.64 -5.46
C PRO A 171 5.70 0.18 -4.32
N LEU A 172 4.88 0.96 -3.62
CA LEU A 172 5.27 1.76 -2.46
C LEU A 172 5.15 0.98 -1.14
N GLY A 173 4.76 -0.29 -1.20
CA GLY A 173 4.42 -1.12 -0.05
C GLY A 173 3.06 -0.82 0.57
N GLY A 174 2.76 -1.52 1.66
CA GLY A 174 1.54 -1.37 2.46
C GLY A 174 1.68 -0.45 3.68
N VAL A 175 2.90 -0.03 4.01
CA VAL A 175 3.18 0.80 5.20
C VAL A 175 2.76 2.26 4.96
N ILE A 176 3.08 2.83 3.80
CA ILE A 176 2.88 4.26 3.53
C ILE A 176 1.40 4.56 3.28
N VAL A 177 0.81 5.39 4.16
CA VAL A 177 -0.56 5.90 4.03
C VAL A 177 -0.57 7.37 4.38
N GLU A 178 -0.86 8.21 3.40
CA GLU A 178 -0.56 9.64 3.54
C GLU A 178 -1.36 10.52 2.57
N GLY A 179 -1.55 11.77 2.99
CA GLY A 179 -2.15 12.84 2.22
C GLY A 179 -3.65 13.02 2.49
N PRO A 180 -4.23 14.12 1.99
CA PRO A 180 -5.65 14.42 2.16
C PRO A 180 -6.55 13.30 1.63
N VAL A 181 -7.49 12.86 2.48
CA VAL A 181 -8.51 11.88 2.11
C VAL A 181 -9.55 12.53 1.20
N LEU A 182 -9.89 11.84 0.11
CA LEU A 182 -10.84 12.33 -0.86
C LEU A 182 -12.23 12.50 -0.23
N GLU A 183 -12.84 13.66 -0.47
CA GLU A 183 -14.20 14.00 -0.06
C GLU A 183 -15.20 13.77 -1.19
N ASP A 184 -16.43 13.37 -0.85
CA ASP A 184 -17.47 12.97 -1.81
C ASP A 184 -17.73 13.98 -2.95
N PRO A 185 -17.77 15.31 -2.71
CA PRO A 185 -17.96 16.30 -3.78
C PRO A 185 -16.87 16.31 -4.86
N TYR A 186 -15.69 15.74 -4.58
CA TYR A 186 -14.53 15.73 -5.49
C TYR A 186 -14.31 14.37 -6.16
N LYS A 187 -15.21 13.39 -5.91
CA LYS A 187 -15.15 12.09 -6.59
C LYS A 187 -15.19 12.26 -8.09
N SER A 188 -14.26 11.58 -8.77
CA SER A 188 -14.13 11.61 -10.22
C SER A 188 -13.33 10.39 -10.70
N PHE A 189 -13.00 10.33 -12.00
CA PHE A 189 -12.20 9.22 -12.52
C PHE A 189 -10.75 9.20 -12.01
N VAL A 190 -10.24 10.30 -11.45
CA VAL A 190 -8.92 10.35 -10.77
C VAL A 190 -9.05 10.18 -9.25
N GLY A 191 -10.19 9.68 -8.77
CA GLY A 191 -10.47 9.49 -7.36
C GLY A 191 -11.90 8.99 -7.15
N VAL A 192 -12.09 7.67 -7.24
CA VAL A 192 -13.42 7.03 -7.28
C VAL A 192 -14.02 6.76 -5.89
N ASP A 193 -13.20 6.76 -4.85
CA ASP A 193 -13.62 6.53 -3.47
C ASP A 193 -12.78 7.37 -2.50
N ASN A 194 -13.16 7.37 -1.22
CA ASN A 194 -12.57 8.15 -0.14
C ASN A 194 -11.19 7.59 0.29
N LEU A 195 -10.24 7.55 -0.65
CA LEU A 195 -8.84 7.17 -0.42
C LEU A 195 -8.00 8.42 -0.10
N PRO A 196 -6.95 8.33 0.74
CA PRO A 196 -5.87 9.31 0.79
C PRO A 196 -5.05 9.27 -0.51
N MET A 197 -4.06 10.16 -0.66
CA MET A 197 -3.21 10.17 -1.85
C MET A 197 -2.43 8.86 -2.00
N ALA A 198 -1.68 8.49 -0.97
CA ALA A 198 -1.05 7.18 -0.84
C ALA A 198 -1.94 6.28 0.03
N HIS A 199 -2.53 5.23 -0.55
CA HIS A 199 -3.51 4.37 0.15
C HIS A 199 -2.88 3.17 0.86
N GLY A 200 -1.68 2.76 0.45
CA GLY A 200 -0.95 1.62 1.02
C GLY A 200 -1.73 0.31 0.97
N MET A 201 -2.47 0.06 -0.11
CA MET A 201 -3.26 -1.16 -0.32
C MET A 201 -2.92 -1.76 -1.69
N THR A 202 -2.95 -3.08 -1.81
CA THR A 202 -2.88 -3.77 -3.12
C THR A 202 -4.18 -3.61 -3.89
N VAL A 203 -4.22 -3.99 -5.18
CA VAL A 203 -5.46 -3.97 -5.96
C VAL A 203 -6.52 -4.95 -5.43
N GLY A 204 -6.09 -6.06 -4.83
CA GLY A 204 -6.96 -7.01 -4.13
C GLY A 204 -7.59 -6.41 -2.86
N GLU A 205 -6.78 -5.78 -2.01
CA GLU A 205 -7.27 -5.06 -0.81
C GLU A 205 -8.18 -3.88 -1.20
N LEU A 206 -7.85 -3.15 -2.27
CA LEU A 206 -8.71 -2.10 -2.82
C LEU A 206 -10.03 -2.65 -3.35
N ALA A 207 -10.06 -3.84 -3.96
CA ALA A 207 -11.30 -4.47 -4.38
C ALA A 207 -12.22 -4.74 -3.18
N HIS A 208 -11.68 -5.27 -2.07
CA HIS A 208 -12.42 -5.41 -0.82
C HIS A 208 -12.95 -4.06 -0.31
N PHE A 209 -12.09 -3.04 -0.27
CA PHE A 209 -12.47 -1.68 0.16
C PHE A 209 -13.60 -1.12 -0.71
N PHE A 210 -13.48 -1.15 -2.04
CA PHE A 210 -14.52 -0.67 -2.96
C PHE A 210 -15.82 -1.47 -2.82
N ASN A 211 -15.73 -2.78 -2.60
CA ASN A 211 -16.91 -3.63 -2.55
C ASN A 211 -17.86 -3.31 -1.39
N ARG A 212 -17.38 -2.60 -0.35
CA ARG A 212 -18.23 -2.11 0.76
C ARG A 212 -19.43 -1.27 0.30
N LYS A 213 -19.34 -0.66 -0.90
CA LYS A 213 -20.41 0.14 -1.51
C LYS A 213 -20.96 -0.45 -2.82
N ILE A 214 -20.31 -1.46 -3.40
CA ILE A 214 -20.65 -1.97 -4.74
C ILE A 214 -21.52 -3.23 -4.66
N GLY A 215 -21.19 -4.19 -3.80
CA GLY A 215 -21.90 -5.47 -3.72
C GLY A 215 -21.69 -6.41 -4.92
N ALA A 216 -20.52 -6.37 -5.56
CA ALA A 216 -20.15 -7.29 -6.63
C ALA A 216 -19.90 -8.71 -6.10
N ASN A 217 -20.18 -9.73 -6.92
CA ASN A 217 -19.65 -11.08 -6.74
C ASN A 217 -18.19 -11.09 -7.18
N PHE A 218 -17.26 -11.04 -6.22
CA PHE A 218 -15.84 -10.99 -6.53
C PHE A 218 -15.03 -12.01 -5.74
N VAL A 219 -13.86 -12.35 -6.29
CA VAL A 219 -12.84 -13.18 -5.65
C VAL A 219 -11.50 -12.47 -5.82
N VAL A 220 -10.67 -12.47 -4.77
CA VAL A 220 -9.26 -12.07 -4.88
C VAL A 220 -8.41 -13.32 -4.88
N ILE A 221 -7.46 -13.40 -5.81
CA ILE A 221 -6.39 -14.38 -5.78
C ILE A 221 -5.17 -13.69 -5.16
N PRO A 222 -4.86 -13.96 -3.88
CA PRO A 222 -3.77 -13.29 -3.20
C PRO A 222 -2.42 -13.74 -3.77
N MET A 223 -1.43 -12.88 -3.60
CA MET A 223 -0.02 -13.23 -3.84
C MET A 223 0.48 -14.18 -2.75
N GLU A 224 1.55 -14.91 -3.06
CA GLU A 224 2.32 -15.67 -2.06
C GLU A 224 3.68 -15.02 -1.86
N GLY A 225 4.11 -14.91 -0.60
CA GLY A 225 5.39 -14.32 -0.23
C GLY A 225 5.42 -12.79 -0.10
N TYR A 226 4.35 -12.09 -0.49
CA TYR A 226 4.24 -10.63 -0.29
C TYR A 226 3.88 -10.29 1.16
N THR A 227 4.59 -9.31 1.73
CA THR A 227 4.27 -8.70 3.03
C THR A 227 4.16 -7.20 2.86
N ARG A 228 3.46 -6.53 3.79
CA ARG A 228 3.17 -5.09 3.68
C ARG A 228 4.42 -4.21 3.75
N ASP A 229 5.48 -4.70 4.36
CA ASP A 229 6.77 -4.01 4.46
C ASP A 229 7.60 -4.07 3.16
N MET A 230 7.22 -4.90 2.18
CA MET A 230 7.91 -4.94 0.90
C MET A 230 7.54 -3.75 0.02
N VAL A 231 8.55 -2.99 -0.41
CA VAL A 231 8.47 -2.17 -1.63
C VAL A 231 8.74 -3.05 -2.86
N PHE A 232 8.48 -2.54 -4.07
CA PHE A 232 8.58 -3.36 -5.29
C PHE A 232 9.93 -4.04 -5.46
N GLN A 233 11.02 -3.33 -5.11
CA GLN A 233 12.39 -3.84 -5.21
C GLN A 233 12.61 -5.12 -4.41
N ASP A 234 11.96 -5.28 -3.26
CA ASP A 234 12.13 -6.43 -2.38
C ASP A 234 11.52 -7.70 -2.96
N THR A 235 10.58 -7.56 -3.91
CA THR A 235 9.87 -8.69 -4.51
C THR A 235 10.72 -9.50 -5.49
N GLY A 236 11.80 -8.91 -6.01
CA GLY A 236 12.62 -9.48 -7.10
C GLY A 236 11.90 -9.55 -8.46
N LEU A 237 10.69 -9.00 -8.59
CA LEU A 237 9.94 -9.00 -9.84
C LEU A 237 10.50 -7.98 -10.84
N PRO A 238 10.43 -8.25 -12.16
CA PRO A 238 10.80 -7.27 -13.17
C PRO A 238 9.76 -6.13 -13.20
N TRP A 239 10.25 -4.89 -13.16
CA TRP A 239 9.38 -3.73 -13.36
C TRP A 239 9.02 -3.59 -14.85
N VAL A 240 7.72 -3.57 -15.14
CA VAL A 240 7.20 -3.22 -16.46
C VAL A 240 6.66 -1.80 -16.39
N GLN A 241 7.14 -0.93 -17.27
CA GLN A 241 6.65 0.44 -17.40
C GLN A 241 5.11 0.49 -17.37
N THR A 242 4.54 1.18 -16.39
CA THR A 242 3.09 1.23 -16.19
C THR A 242 2.42 2.29 -17.07
N SER A 243 3.14 3.35 -17.45
CA SER A 243 2.71 4.35 -18.45
C SER A 243 3.92 5.05 -19.08
N PRO A 244 3.78 5.82 -20.18
CA PRO A 244 4.90 6.53 -20.81
C PRO A 244 5.67 7.47 -19.88
N ASN A 245 5.06 7.91 -18.77
CA ASN A 245 5.72 8.77 -17.78
C ASN A 245 6.15 8.03 -16.50
N ILE A 246 5.91 6.73 -16.39
CA ILE A 246 6.36 5.87 -15.29
C ILE A 246 7.20 4.70 -15.83
N PRO A 247 8.38 4.97 -16.43
CA PRO A 247 9.26 3.94 -16.99
C PRO A 247 9.94 3.09 -15.92
N ASP A 248 10.15 3.64 -14.72
CA ASP A 248 10.94 3.02 -13.65
C ASP A 248 10.36 3.31 -12.26
N LEU A 249 10.95 2.69 -11.24
CA LEU A 249 10.50 2.80 -9.85
C LEU A 249 10.71 4.21 -9.27
N ASP A 250 11.76 4.93 -9.69
CA ASP A 250 11.92 6.34 -9.33
C ASP A 250 10.73 7.17 -9.77
N SER A 251 10.24 6.95 -10.99
CA SER A 251 9.05 7.62 -11.49
C SER A 251 7.79 7.23 -10.72
N ALA A 252 7.66 5.97 -10.29
CA ALA A 252 6.51 5.52 -9.50
C ALA A 252 6.46 6.20 -8.13
N PHE A 253 7.59 6.26 -7.42
CA PHE A 253 7.71 7.00 -6.15
C PHE A 253 7.61 8.51 -6.36
N GLY A 254 8.23 9.05 -7.42
CA GLY A 254 8.20 10.48 -7.74
C GLY A 254 6.82 11.01 -8.12
N TYR A 255 5.88 10.14 -8.54
CA TYR A 255 4.56 10.53 -9.05
C TYR A 255 3.78 11.41 -8.08
N MET A 256 3.59 10.99 -6.83
CA MET A 256 2.86 11.80 -5.83
C MET A 256 3.70 12.95 -5.27
N ALA A 257 5.03 12.85 -5.36
CA ALA A 257 5.95 13.85 -4.85
C ALA A 257 6.09 15.07 -5.78
N THR A 258 5.89 14.86 -7.09
CA THR A 258 6.12 15.91 -8.10
C THR A 258 4.91 16.17 -9.00
N GLY A 259 4.01 15.20 -9.16
CA GLY A 259 2.85 15.25 -10.07
C GLY A 259 1.66 16.03 -9.52
N LEU A 260 1.91 17.09 -8.76
CA LEU A 260 0.88 17.97 -8.18
C LEU A 260 0.99 19.37 -8.81
N GLY A 261 -0.04 20.20 -8.62
CA GLY A 261 -0.02 21.61 -9.04
C GLY A 261 -0.76 21.89 -10.35
N GLU A 262 -1.64 21.02 -10.80
CA GLU A 262 -2.48 21.25 -11.99
C GLU A 262 -3.13 22.63 -11.98
N GLY A 263 -2.77 23.47 -12.96
CA GLY A 263 -3.31 24.82 -13.12
C GLY A 263 -2.65 25.91 -12.27
N THR A 264 -1.63 25.59 -11.46
CA THR A 264 -0.88 26.57 -10.65
C THR A 264 0.37 27.12 -11.38
N GLY A 265 0.86 26.41 -12.39
CA GLY A 265 2.15 26.68 -13.03
C GLY A 265 3.34 25.96 -12.37
N ILE A 266 3.09 25.20 -11.31
CA ILE A 266 4.02 24.17 -10.82
C ILE A 266 3.83 22.92 -11.67
N PHE A 267 4.93 22.29 -12.07
CA PHE A 267 4.91 21.13 -12.96
C PHE A 267 6.05 20.16 -12.65
N GLN A 268 5.83 18.90 -13.03
CA GLN A 268 6.85 17.86 -13.00
C GLN A 268 7.65 17.80 -14.31
N ALA A 269 8.88 17.31 -14.22
CA ALA A 269 9.68 16.95 -15.38
C ALA A 269 10.48 15.66 -15.14
N ASP A 270 11.14 15.17 -16.19
CA ASP A 270 11.96 13.96 -16.17
C ASP A 270 11.25 12.75 -15.58
N LYS A 271 10.00 12.53 -16.00
CA LYS A 271 9.22 11.37 -15.57
C LYS A 271 9.05 11.39 -14.05
N PHE A 272 8.56 12.52 -13.52
CA PHE A 272 8.31 12.73 -12.09
C PHE A 272 9.55 12.78 -11.18
N LYS A 273 10.75 13.00 -11.74
CA LYS A 273 12.00 13.11 -10.96
C LYS A 273 12.39 14.56 -10.63
N TRP A 274 11.65 15.53 -11.15
CA TRP A 274 11.85 16.96 -10.90
C TRP A 274 10.51 17.66 -10.71
N ILE A 275 10.46 18.67 -9.83
CA ILE A 275 9.33 19.58 -9.63
C ILE A 275 9.80 21.03 -9.54
N GLY A 276 9.05 21.94 -10.15
CA GLY A 276 9.34 23.37 -10.06
C GLY A 276 8.35 24.23 -10.84
N GLY A 277 8.69 25.50 -11.00
CA GLY A 277 7.83 26.49 -11.62
C GLY A 277 8.54 27.80 -11.89
N LYS A 278 7.91 28.65 -12.72
CA LYS A 278 8.45 29.98 -13.04
C LYS A 278 8.51 30.84 -11.77
N GLY A 279 9.61 31.59 -11.61
CA GLY A 279 9.79 32.54 -10.51
C GLY A 279 10.14 31.90 -9.15
N ILE A 280 10.44 30.60 -9.11
CA ILE A 280 10.95 29.94 -7.91
C ILE A 280 12.47 30.07 -7.84
N ASP A 281 13.00 30.46 -6.69
CA ASP A 281 14.43 30.33 -6.39
C ASP A 281 14.73 28.85 -6.08
N ALA A 282 15.43 28.17 -6.99
CA ALA A 282 15.75 26.75 -6.89
C ALA A 282 16.59 26.41 -5.64
N PHE A 283 17.55 27.26 -5.28
CA PHE A 283 18.42 27.03 -4.12
C PHE A 283 17.66 27.19 -2.83
N LYS A 284 16.82 28.23 -2.72
CA LYS A 284 15.97 28.41 -1.56
C LYS A 284 14.93 27.29 -1.42
N PHE A 285 14.39 26.82 -2.55
CA PHE A 285 13.44 25.72 -2.56
C PHE A 285 14.07 24.41 -2.06
N ALA A 286 15.26 24.06 -2.56
CA ALA A 286 16.02 22.92 -2.08
C ALA A 286 16.39 23.05 -0.59
N GLU A 287 16.82 24.24 -0.14
CA GLU A 287 17.14 24.48 1.27
C GLU A 287 15.93 24.22 2.18
N LEU A 288 14.76 24.75 1.84
CA LEU A 288 13.52 24.56 2.63
C LEU A 288 13.14 23.07 2.74
N LEU A 289 13.19 22.36 1.61
CA LEU A 289 12.87 20.93 1.56
C LEU A 289 13.88 20.06 2.32
N ASN A 290 15.18 20.29 2.13
CA ASN A 290 16.21 19.54 2.86
C ASN A 290 16.14 19.83 4.37
N ASN A 291 15.88 21.07 4.78
CA ASN A 291 15.71 21.44 6.20
C ASN A 291 14.44 20.88 6.84
N SER A 292 13.51 20.35 6.05
CA SER A 292 12.34 19.63 6.56
C SER A 292 12.67 18.21 7.03
N ASN A 293 13.88 17.70 6.73
CA ASN A 293 14.35 16.37 7.12
C ASN A 293 13.36 15.25 6.74
N LEU A 294 12.81 15.30 5.53
CA LEU A 294 11.96 14.25 4.98
C LEU A 294 12.81 12.98 4.79
N PRO A 295 12.42 11.81 5.38
CA PRO A 295 13.21 10.59 5.26
C PRO A 295 13.33 10.09 3.81
N GLY A 296 14.46 9.43 3.52
CA GLY A 296 14.68 8.71 2.26
C GLY A 296 14.80 9.57 1.00
N VAL A 297 14.97 10.89 1.12
CA VAL A 297 15.09 11.79 -0.04
C VAL A 297 16.04 12.96 0.20
N GLU A 298 16.79 13.32 -0.84
CA GLU A 298 17.54 14.57 -0.95
C GLU A 298 16.99 15.40 -2.11
N PHE A 299 16.98 16.73 -1.95
CA PHE A 299 16.50 17.67 -2.97
C PHE A 299 17.68 18.47 -3.53
N ILE A 300 17.93 18.31 -4.83
CA ILE A 300 19.04 18.98 -5.53
C ILE A 300 18.45 20.17 -6.30
N PRO A 301 18.91 21.42 -6.08
CA PRO A 301 18.40 22.57 -6.81
C PRO A 301 18.74 22.43 -8.29
N GLU A 302 17.75 22.64 -9.16
CA GLU A 302 17.93 22.55 -10.60
C GLU A 302 17.04 23.58 -11.32
N ILE A 303 17.63 24.35 -12.24
CA ILE A 303 16.96 25.39 -13.01
C ILE A 303 16.74 24.91 -14.45
N ARG A 304 15.53 25.13 -14.98
CA ARG A 304 15.10 24.76 -16.33
C ARG A 304 14.51 25.96 -17.05
N GLY A 305 15.32 26.62 -17.87
CA GLY A 305 14.92 27.88 -18.51
C GLY A 305 14.56 28.92 -17.45
N GLU A 306 13.30 29.41 -17.47
CA GLU A 306 12.79 30.36 -16.48
C GLU A 306 12.23 29.71 -15.21
N ALA A 307 12.19 28.38 -15.13
CA ALA A 307 11.65 27.65 -14.00
C ALA A 307 12.76 27.22 -13.04
N GLY A 308 12.66 27.62 -11.77
CA GLY A 308 13.46 27.04 -10.70
C GLY A 308 12.72 25.86 -10.06
N GLY A 309 13.46 24.87 -9.62
CA GLY A 309 12.89 23.67 -9.03
C GLY A 309 13.94 22.80 -8.34
N VAL A 310 13.53 21.58 -8.02
CA VAL A 310 14.36 20.58 -7.38
C VAL A 310 14.24 19.24 -8.08
N ARG A 311 15.36 18.55 -8.22
CA ARG A 311 15.42 17.12 -8.56
C ARG A 311 15.36 16.30 -7.28
N LEU A 312 14.56 15.24 -7.30
CA LEU A 312 14.49 14.27 -6.23
C LEU A 312 15.62 13.25 -6.42
N LYS A 313 16.37 13.01 -5.36
CA LYS A 313 17.27 11.87 -5.23
C LYS A 313 16.75 11.01 -4.08
N ILE A 314 16.06 9.93 -4.41
CA ILE A 314 15.57 8.97 -3.42
C ILE A 314 16.79 8.20 -2.88
N THR A 315 17.00 8.26 -1.57
CA THR A 315 18.12 7.61 -0.89
C THR A 315 17.70 6.32 -0.19
N ASP A 316 16.42 6.19 0.15
CA ASP A 316 15.84 4.99 0.74
C ASP A 316 14.33 4.90 0.44
N TYR A 317 13.95 3.88 -0.33
CA TYR A 317 12.56 3.66 -0.73
C TYR A 317 11.66 3.16 0.40
N HIS A 318 12.22 2.57 1.45
CA HIS A 318 11.44 2.07 2.59
C HIS A 318 10.94 3.22 3.48
N THR A 319 11.71 4.31 3.55
CA THR A 319 11.37 5.46 4.39
C THR A 319 10.85 6.67 3.61
N PHE A 320 11.08 6.73 2.30
CA PHE A 320 10.59 7.83 1.47
C PHE A 320 9.06 7.84 1.35
N ASN A 321 8.43 8.88 1.89
CA ASN A 321 6.98 9.11 1.77
C ASN A 321 6.67 10.13 0.66
N PRO A 322 6.20 9.69 -0.52
CA PRO A 322 6.02 10.57 -1.67
C PRO A 322 4.82 11.51 -1.56
N ALA A 323 3.71 11.09 -0.93
CA ALA A 323 2.55 11.95 -0.78
C ALA A 323 2.82 13.13 0.18
N LYS A 324 3.48 12.85 1.32
CA LYS A 324 3.96 13.89 2.24
C LYS A 324 4.91 14.85 1.54
N THR A 325 5.88 14.30 0.80
CA THR A 325 6.84 15.11 0.04
C THR A 325 6.15 16.04 -0.97
N GLY A 326 5.13 15.56 -1.66
CA GLY A 326 4.35 16.38 -2.61
C GLY A 326 3.66 17.56 -1.95
N ILE A 327 3.05 17.37 -0.76
CA ILE A 327 2.45 18.46 0.02
C ILE A 327 3.50 19.49 0.42
N TYR A 328 4.69 19.06 0.86
CA TYR A 328 5.77 19.97 1.24
C TYR A 328 6.29 20.75 0.04
N ALA A 329 6.53 20.06 -1.08
CA ALA A 329 7.00 20.69 -2.31
C ALA A 329 6.02 21.74 -2.83
N LEU A 330 4.72 21.41 -2.89
CA LEU A 330 3.69 22.34 -3.35
C LEU A 330 3.54 23.55 -2.40
N THR A 331 3.62 23.32 -1.09
CA THR A 331 3.49 24.38 -0.08
C THR A 331 4.66 25.36 -0.14
N TYR A 332 5.90 24.85 -0.21
CA TYR A 332 7.06 25.72 -0.34
C TYR A 332 7.11 26.42 -1.69
N ALA A 333 6.73 25.75 -2.79
CA ALA A 333 6.59 26.39 -4.08
C ALA A 333 5.64 27.59 -4.02
N HIS A 334 4.45 27.43 -3.39
CA HIS A 334 3.51 28.52 -3.18
C HIS A 334 4.13 29.65 -2.34
N SER A 335 4.85 29.32 -1.26
CA SER A 335 5.51 30.33 -0.41
C SER A 335 6.57 31.15 -1.13
N LEU A 336 7.18 30.60 -2.19
CA LEU A 336 8.29 31.24 -2.92
C LEU A 336 7.83 32.08 -4.10
N ASN A 337 6.77 31.68 -4.81
CA ASN A 337 6.32 32.39 -6.01
C ASN A 337 4.87 32.90 -5.95
N ASN A 338 4.13 32.60 -4.87
CA ASN A 338 2.75 33.02 -4.64
C ASN A 338 1.84 32.76 -5.86
N PHE A 339 1.95 31.58 -6.46
CA PHE A 339 1.13 31.20 -7.60
C PHE A 339 -0.37 31.27 -7.30
N THR A 340 -1.18 31.54 -8.31
CA THR A 340 -2.64 31.54 -8.16
C THR A 340 -3.15 30.10 -8.03
N VAL A 341 -3.88 29.82 -6.94
CA VAL A 341 -4.55 28.54 -6.71
C VAL A 341 -5.82 28.45 -7.57
N PRO A 342 -5.99 27.42 -8.42
CA PRO A 342 -7.24 27.17 -9.14
C PRO A 342 -8.39 26.88 -8.17
N LYS A 343 -9.57 27.46 -8.42
CA LYS A 343 -10.74 27.31 -7.55
C LYS A 343 -11.88 26.58 -8.24
N SER A 344 -12.42 25.56 -7.58
CA SER A 344 -13.67 24.95 -8.01
C SER A 344 -14.85 25.92 -7.90
N GLY A 345 -15.73 25.86 -8.90
CA GLY A 345 -17.00 26.58 -8.94
C GLY A 345 -18.13 25.64 -9.34
N LYS A 346 -18.86 25.97 -10.42
CA LYS A 346 -19.85 25.05 -11.03
C LYS A 346 -19.19 23.76 -11.55
N THR A 347 -17.94 23.85 -11.97
CA THR A 347 -17.11 22.72 -12.37
C THR A 347 -15.96 22.58 -11.39
N ILE A 348 -15.65 21.33 -11.01
CA ILE A 348 -14.52 21.03 -10.15
C ILE A 348 -13.25 21.03 -10.99
N VAL A 349 -12.28 21.87 -10.61
CA VAL A 349 -10.98 22.00 -11.29
C VAL A 349 -10.11 20.77 -11.05
N MET A 350 -9.15 20.50 -11.92
CA MET A 350 -8.30 19.31 -11.80
C MET A 350 -7.47 19.33 -10.50
N PHE A 351 -6.99 20.51 -10.08
CA PHE A 351 -6.29 20.67 -8.80
C PHE A 351 -7.06 20.04 -7.63
N ASP A 352 -8.32 20.46 -7.43
CA ASP A 352 -9.15 19.96 -6.33
C ASP A 352 -9.53 18.48 -6.50
N LYS A 353 -9.64 17.97 -7.75
CA LYS A 353 -9.85 16.53 -8.00
C LYS A 353 -8.63 15.70 -7.60
N ILE A 354 -7.44 16.15 -7.95
CA ILE A 354 -6.18 15.46 -7.61
C ILE A 354 -5.91 15.55 -6.12
N MET A 355 -6.18 16.69 -5.48
CA MET A 355 -6.11 16.85 -4.01
C MET A 355 -7.22 16.10 -3.28
N GLY A 356 -8.36 15.85 -3.93
CA GLY A 356 -9.54 15.20 -3.35
C GLY A 356 -10.34 16.11 -2.41
N THR A 357 -9.97 17.39 -2.34
CA THR A 357 -10.60 18.43 -1.52
C THR A 357 -10.16 19.81 -2.03
N ASN A 358 -10.96 20.85 -1.83
CA ASN A 358 -10.54 22.24 -2.07
C ASN A 358 -9.74 22.85 -0.92
N LYS A 359 -9.69 22.17 0.23
CA LYS A 359 -9.09 22.69 1.45
C LYS A 359 -7.58 22.94 1.30
N ILE A 360 -6.87 22.10 0.56
CA ILE A 360 -5.42 22.28 0.33
C ILE A 360 -5.14 23.64 -0.31
N GLY A 361 -5.91 24.00 -1.36
CA GLY A 361 -5.79 25.30 -2.00
C GLY A 361 -6.04 26.46 -1.04
N GLN A 362 -7.06 26.35 -0.19
CA GLN A 362 -7.36 27.35 0.84
C GLN A 362 -6.23 27.48 1.88
N TYR A 363 -5.58 26.38 2.25
CA TYR A 363 -4.48 26.39 3.21
C TYR A 363 -3.21 27.02 2.63
N LEU A 364 -2.95 26.81 1.34
CA LEU A 364 -1.87 27.50 0.62
C LEU A 364 -2.11 29.02 0.64
N GLU A 365 -3.31 29.48 0.29
CA GLU A 365 -3.66 30.90 0.29
C GLU A 365 -3.61 31.54 1.70
N GLN A 366 -3.85 30.75 2.76
CA GLN A 366 -3.68 31.17 4.15
C GLN A 366 -2.22 31.27 4.59
N GLY A 367 -1.27 30.79 3.77
CA GLY A 367 0.16 30.77 4.10
C GLY A 367 0.51 29.75 5.17
N LEU A 368 -0.26 28.65 5.29
CA LEU A 368 0.06 27.60 6.25
C LEU A 368 1.38 26.91 5.89
N THR A 369 2.15 26.55 6.91
CA THR A 369 3.34 25.69 6.77
C THR A 369 2.94 24.26 6.38
N PRO A 370 3.85 23.46 5.79
CA PRO A 370 3.55 22.07 5.45
C PRO A 370 3.05 21.27 6.66
N GLN A 371 3.70 21.41 7.82
CA GLN A 371 3.33 20.72 9.06
C GLN A 371 1.92 21.10 9.54
N GLN A 372 1.53 22.37 9.38
CA GLN A 372 0.16 22.80 9.68
C GLN A 372 -0.83 22.17 8.71
N ILE A 373 -0.53 22.09 7.41
CA ILE A 373 -1.40 21.42 6.43
C ILE A 373 -1.56 19.94 6.77
N GLU A 374 -0.49 19.23 7.13
CA GLU A 374 -0.55 17.83 7.59
C GLU A 374 -1.53 17.66 8.75
N SER A 375 -1.42 18.54 9.76
CA SER A 375 -2.31 18.50 10.93
C SER A 375 -3.79 18.69 10.56
N LYS A 376 -4.10 19.34 9.44
CA LYS A 376 -5.48 19.60 9.01
C LYS A 376 -6.18 18.38 8.42
N TYR A 377 -5.45 17.41 7.87
CA TYR A 377 -6.04 16.20 7.30
C TYR A 377 -5.74 14.92 8.11
N ALA A 378 -4.97 15.04 9.21
CA ALA A 378 -4.53 13.91 10.02
C ALA A 378 -5.70 13.09 10.58
N THR A 379 -6.77 13.72 11.06
CA THR A 379 -7.93 13.03 11.65
C THR A 379 -8.60 12.11 10.64
N GLU A 380 -8.86 12.61 9.44
CA GLU A 380 -9.49 11.87 8.35
C GLU A 380 -8.56 10.76 7.84
N LEU A 381 -7.25 11.02 7.78
CA LEU A 381 -6.25 10.01 7.43
C LEU A 381 -6.20 8.86 8.45
N GLU A 382 -6.23 9.16 9.75
CA GLU A 382 -6.29 8.14 10.80
C GLU A 382 -7.59 7.33 10.76
N ARG A 383 -8.72 7.99 10.49
CA ARG A 383 -9.99 7.28 10.28
C ARG A 383 -9.91 6.31 9.10
N PHE A 384 -9.28 6.72 8.00
CA PHE A 384 -9.06 5.84 6.86
C PHE A 384 -8.13 4.67 7.21
N LYS A 385 -7.04 4.92 7.93
CA LYS A 385 -6.11 3.87 8.38
C LYS A 385 -6.81 2.81 9.23
N GLN A 386 -7.73 3.22 10.10
CA GLN A 386 -8.56 2.29 10.89
C GLN A 386 -9.59 1.55 10.05
N GLU A 387 -10.28 2.24 9.13
CA GLU A 387 -11.28 1.62 8.24
C GLU A 387 -10.63 0.56 7.35
N ARG A 388 -9.43 0.84 6.81
CA ARG A 388 -8.80 -0.07 5.85
C ARG A 388 -8.38 -1.42 6.45
N GLU A 389 -8.16 -1.50 7.77
CA GLU A 389 -7.75 -2.74 8.46
C GLU A 389 -8.70 -3.91 8.17
N GLN A 390 -9.97 -3.63 7.95
CA GLN A 390 -11.01 -4.63 7.66
C GLN A 390 -10.86 -5.28 6.27
N TYR A 391 -10.04 -4.70 5.40
CA TYR A 391 -9.90 -5.09 4.00
C TYR A 391 -8.49 -5.56 3.65
N LEU A 392 -7.57 -5.56 4.63
CA LEU A 392 -6.19 -5.99 4.41
C LEU A 392 -6.11 -7.52 4.32
N ILE A 393 -5.28 -7.99 3.39
CA ILE A 393 -5.05 -9.42 3.13
C ILE A 393 -3.67 -9.83 3.66
N TYR A 394 -2.70 -8.92 3.62
CA TYR A 394 -1.30 -9.20 3.96
C TYR A 394 -0.94 -8.65 5.34
N GLY A 395 -0.04 -9.34 6.06
CA GLY A 395 0.55 -8.87 7.32
C GLY A 395 1.91 -8.19 7.13
N TYR A 396 2.50 -7.72 8.24
CA TYR A 396 3.92 -7.34 8.33
C TYR A 396 4.77 -8.61 8.59
N GLY A 397 6.01 -8.71 8.08
CA GLY A 397 6.86 -9.93 8.03
C GLY A 397 6.91 -10.84 9.30
N GLU A 398 7.18 -12.16 9.21
CA GLU A 398 8.05 -12.94 8.30
C GLU A 398 7.43 -14.22 7.68
N LYS A 399 8.00 -14.60 6.51
CA LYS A 399 8.08 -15.91 5.80
C LYS A 399 6.91 -16.90 5.95
N ALA A 400 6.12 -16.97 4.88
CA ALA A 400 5.22 -18.08 4.58
C ALA A 400 6.02 -19.38 4.46
N ASP A 401 5.99 -20.21 5.50
CA ASP A 401 6.41 -21.60 5.38
C ASP A 401 5.22 -22.43 4.88
N SER A 402 5.51 -23.22 3.87
CA SER A 402 4.58 -24.07 3.15
C SER A 402 3.79 -25.01 4.08
N ARG A 403 2.47 -24.80 4.17
CA ARG A 403 1.48 -25.86 4.39
C ARG A 403 0.10 -25.34 4.02
N GLY A 404 -0.46 -25.92 2.95
CA GLY A 404 -1.83 -25.68 2.53
C GLY A 404 -2.82 -26.08 3.62
N GLY A 405 -3.84 -25.26 3.80
CA GLY A 405 -4.98 -25.54 4.66
C GLY A 405 -5.97 -24.39 4.57
N SER A 406 -7.18 -24.70 4.12
CA SER A 406 -8.31 -23.78 4.14
C SER A 406 -8.62 -23.28 5.55
N GLY A 407 -9.08 -22.03 5.67
CA GLY A 407 -9.97 -21.62 6.76
C GLY A 407 -9.45 -20.47 7.61
N ARG A 408 -10.37 -19.53 7.87
CA ARG A 408 -10.41 -18.54 8.97
C ARG A 408 -9.07 -18.13 9.58
N GLN A 409 -8.74 -16.83 9.50
CA GLN A 409 -7.76 -16.19 10.37
C GLN A 409 -7.97 -16.70 11.81
N GLU A 410 -7.02 -17.51 12.31
CA GLU A 410 -7.21 -18.20 13.59
C GLU A 410 -7.40 -17.18 14.72
N GLU A 411 -8.44 -17.36 15.52
CA GLU A 411 -8.71 -16.50 16.67
C GLU A 411 -7.57 -16.58 17.67
N ILE A 412 -7.25 -15.46 18.33
CA ILE A 412 -6.24 -15.45 19.38
C ILE A 412 -6.72 -16.33 20.53
N GLN A 413 -5.90 -17.31 20.90
CA GLN A 413 -6.14 -18.18 22.04
C GLN A 413 -5.28 -17.70 23.21
N VAL A 414 -5.85 -17.74 24.41
CA VAL A 414 -5.09 -17.50 25.64
C VAL A 414 -5.25 -18.72 26.52
N VAL A 415 -4.12 -19.26 26.98
CA VAL A 415 -4.02 -20.41 27.85
C VAL A 415 -3.38 -19.94 29.16
N VAL A 416 -4.01 -20.24 30.29
CA VAL A 416 -3.51 -19.91 31.62
C VAL A 416 -3.38 -21.21 32.38
N ASN A 417 -2.18 -21.52 32.86
CA ASN A 417 -1.86 -22.75 33.59
C ASN A 417 -2.30 -24.04 32.86
N GLY A 418 -2.14 -24.05 31.54
CA GLY A 418 -2.55 -25.16 30.67
C GLY A 418 -4.03 -25.20 30.30
N GLU A 419 -4.87 -24.30 30.83
CA GLU A 419 -6.31 -24.24 30.51
C GLU A 419 -6.63 -23.07 29.56
N ARG A 420 -7.44 -23.35 28.53
CA ARG A 420 -7.85 -22.32 27.56
C ARG A 420 -8.91 -21.40 28.17
N VAL A 421 -8.62 -20.10 28.16
CA VAL A 421 -9.54 -19.05 28.59
C VAL A 421 -10.55 -18.74 27.49
N GLN A 422 -11.83 -18.68 27.86
CA GLN A 422 -12.92 -18.27 26.97
C GLN A 422 -13.21 -16.79 27.15
N PHE A 423 -13.43 -16.09 26.03
CA PHE A 423 -13.73 -14.66 26.05
C PHE A 423 -15.08 -14.39 25.40
N ASP A 424 -15.84 -13.49 26.02
CA ASP A 424 -17.07 -12.93 25.43
C ASP A 424 -16.77 -11.79 24.43
N THR A 425 -15.54 -11.26 24.46
CA THR A 425 -15.01 -10.28 23.51
C THR A 425 -13.61 -10.72 23.10
N ALA A 426 -13.37 -10.85 21.79
CA ALA A 426 -12.11 -11.38 21.28
C ALA A 426 -10.88 -10.56 21.74
N PRO A 427 -9.79 -11.21 22.19
CA PRO A 427 -8.49 -10.57 22.33
C PRO A 427 -7.98 -10.02 21.00
N TYR A 428 -7.12 -9.01 21.06
CA TYR A 428 -6.53 -8.40 19.86
C TYR A 428 -5.13 -7.85 20.14
N LEU A 429 -4.32 -7.66 19.10
CA LEU A 429 -3.06 -6.93 19.20
C LEU A 429 -3.33 -5.44 18.95
N ASP A 430 -2.85 -4.56 19.82
CA ASP A 430 -2.96 -3.11 19.62
C ASP A 430 -1.90 -2.54 18.66
N GLY A 431 -1.91 -1.23 18.46
CA GLY A 431 -0.95 -0.53 17.59
C GLY A 431 0.51 -0.58 18.04
N ALA A 432 0.77 -0.98 19.29
CA ALA A 432 2.11 -1.26 19.81
C ALA A 432 2.47 -2.76 19.75
N ASN A 433 1.66 -3.56 19.05
CA ASN A 433 1.78 -5.01 18.94
C ASN A 433 1.71 -5.73 20.31
N ARG A 434 0.95 -5.18 21.27
CA ARG A 434 0.70 -5.78 22.57
C ARG A 434 -0.66 -6.46 22.59
N LEU A 435 -0.69 -7.69 23.11
CA LEU A 435 -1.92 -8.47 23.23
C LEU A 435 -2.81 -7.88 24.32
N GLN A 436 -3.95 -7.36 23.90
CA GLN A 436 -5.03 -6.84 24.71
C GLN A 436 -6.08 -7.93 24.92
N VAL A 437 -6.43 -8.17 26.18
CA VAL A 437 -7.38 -9.22 26.59
C VAL A 437 -8.45 -8.66 27.51
N PRO A 438 -9.66 -9.23 27.53
CA PRO A 438 -10.66 -8.90 28.53
C PRO A 438 -10.14 -9.22 29.94
N LEU A 439 -10.00 -8.18 30.76
CA LEU A 439 -9.38 -8.23 32.09
C LEU A 439 -9.97 -9.32 33.00
N ARG A 440 -11.31 -9.37 33.10
CA ARG A 440 -12.00 -10.23 34.07
C ARG A 440 -11.66 -11.71 33.87
N ALA A 441 -11.69 -12.18 32.63
CA ALA A 441 -11.44 -13.58 32.31
C ALA A 441 -10.00 -14.02 32.65
N ILE A 442 -9.02 -13.12 32.51
CA ILE A 442 -7.63 -13.40 32.89
C ILE A 442 -7.45 -13.42 34.40
N VAL A 443 -8.03 -12.45 35.11
CA VAL A 443 -7.91 -12.38 36.57
C VAL A 443 -8.57 -13.60 37.23
N GLU A 444 -9.73 -14.02 36.73
CA GLU A 444 -10.40 -15.25 37.16
C GLU A 444 -9.52 -16.49 36.89
N ALA A 445 -8.96 -16.61 35.68
CA ALA A 445 -8.11 -17.75 35.32
C ALA A 445 -6.81 -17.83 36.14
N LEU A 446 -6.28 -16.68 36.58
CA LEU A 446 -5.12 -16.61 37.47
C LEU A 446 -5.49 -16.80 38.96
N ASN A 447 -6.78 -16.94 39.31
CA ASN A 447 -7.23 -16.94 40.71
C ASN A 447 -6.77 -15.69 41.49
N ALA A 448 -6.78 -14.52 40.84
CA ALA A 448 -6.46 -13.24 41.47
C ALA A 448 -7.73 -12.47 41.85
N GLU A 449 -7.63 -11.57 42.82
CA GLU A 449 -8.73 -10.69 43.24
C GLU A 449 -8.75 -9.42 42.38
N LEU A 450 -9.92 -9.07 41.83
CA LEU A 450 -10.13 -7.87 41.03
C LEU A 450 -10.99 -6.84 41.78
N SER A 451 -10.54 -5.60 41.80
CA SER A 451 -11.33 -4.43 42.20
C SER A 451 -11.25 -3.33 41.13
N TRP A 452 -12.37 -2.66 40.90
CA TRP A 452 -12.54 -1.61 39.88
C TRP A 452 -13.18 -0.38 40.52
N ASP A 453 -12.49 0.75 40.45
CA ASP A 453 -12.98 2.07 40.90
C ASP A 453 -13.39 2.88 39.66
N PRO A 454 -14.70 2.96 39.33
CA PRO A 454 -15.16 3.63 38.13
C PRO A 454 -14.98 5.15 38.17
N ASP A 455 -14.91 5.77 39.36
CA ASP A 455 -14.77 7.22 39.49
C ASP A 455 -13.33 7.66 39.17
N LYS A 456 -12.36 6.79 39.45
CA LYS A 456 -10.94 7.02 39.14
C LYS A 456 -10.44 6.30 37.90
N MET A 457 -11.28 5.44 37.31
CA MET A 457 -10.91 4.55 36.22
C MET A 457 -9.74 3.63 36.58
N ASP A 458 -9.67 3.21 37.84
CA ASP A 458 -8.58 2.41 38.39
C ASP A 458 -8.95 0.93 38.47
N ILE A 459 -8.05 0.08 37.99
CA ILE A 459 -8.06 -1.37 38.09
C ILE A 459 -7.05 -1.76 39.17
N ARG A 460 -7.46 -2.56 40.15
CA ARG A 460 -6.57 -3.13 41.16
C ARG A 460 -6.70 -4.65 41.18
N ILE A 461 -5.57 -5.32 40.97
CA ILE A 461 -5.43 -6.78 40.93
C ILE A 461 -4.54 -7.21 42.10
N VAL A 462 -4.99 -8.19 42.88
CA VAL A 462 -4.23 -8.74 44.00
C VAL A 462 -4.08 -10.25 43.87
N GLN A 463 -2.85 -10.77 43.94
CA GLN A 463 -2.58 -12.20 43.94
C GLN A 463 -1.39 -12.48 44.87
N ASN A 464 -1.50 -13.48 45.74
CA ASN A 464 -0.40 -13.90 46.65
C ASN A 464 0.23 -12.74 47.47
N GLY A 465 -0.55 -11.71 47.82
CA GLY A 465 -0.09 -10.54 48.56
C GLY A 465 0.59 -9.44 47.72
N GLN A 466 0.73 -9.65 46.41
CA GLN A 466 1.20 -8.63 45.47
C GLN A 466 0.02 -7.84 44.92
N GLU A 467 0.14 -6.51 44.92
CA GLU A 467 -0.87 -5.59 44.41
C GLU A 467 -0.36 -4.86 43.17
N ILE A 468 -1.15 -4.89 42.11
CA ILE A 468 -0.93 -4.14 40.88
C ILE A 468 -2.11 -3.22 40.64
N LYS A 469 -1.81 -1.97 40.31
CA LYS A 469 -2.79 -0.97 39.93
C LYS A 469 -2.54 -0.49 38.50
N PHE A 470 -3.60 -0.43 37.71
CA PHE A 470 -3.61 0.17 36.38
C PHE A 470 -4.69 1.25 36.31
N THR A 471 -4.50 2.26 35.46
CA THR A 471 -5.53 3.27 35.20
C THR A 471 -5.87 3.27 33.71
N ILE A 472 -7.16 3.29 33.34
CA ILE A 472 -7.58 3.31 31.93
C ILE A 472 -7.00 4.55 31.23
N GLY A 473 -6.41 4.34 30.04
CA GLY A 473 -5.79 5.40 29.23
C GLY A 473 -4.43 5.88 29.74
N SER A 474 -3.93 5.34 30.86
CA SER A 474 -2.58 5.58 31.36
C SER A 474 -1.64 4.46 30.92
N ASN A 475 -0.44 4.83 30.47
CA ASN A 475 0.64 3.88 30.23
C ASN A 475 1.51 3.68 31.48
N ILE A 476 1.08 4.16 32.65
CA ILE A 476 1.76 3.96 33.93
C ILE A 476 0.94 2.98 34.77
N ALA A 477 1.59 1.92 35.23
CA ALA A 477 1.07 0.98 36.23
C ALA A 477 1.81 1.18 37.56
N GLU A 478 1.19 0.82 38.68
CA GLU A 478 1.79 0.86 40.02
C GLU A 478 1.88 -0.55 40.61
N LEU A 479 3.07 -0.97 41.03
CA LEU A 479 3.33 -2.28 41.64
C LEU A 479 3.83 -2.05 43.07
N GLY A 480 3.04 -2.42 44.08
CA GLY A 480 3.42 -2.18 45.48
C GLY A 480 3.76 -0.71 45.81
N GLY A 481 3.17 0.25 45.07
CA GLY A 481 3.42 1.69 45.20
C GLY A 481 4.52 2.25 44.29
N GLU A 482 5.27 1.42 43.56
CA GLU A 482 6.25 1.87 42.56
C GLU A 482 5.63 2.05 41.17
N LYS A 483 5.91 3.17 40.49
CA LYS A 483 5.45 3.43 39.12
C LYS A 483 6.30 2.71 38.08
N ARG A 484 5.64 2.06 37.11
CA ARG A 484 6.25 1.37 35.97
C ARG A 484 5.62 1.88 34.68
N ILE A 485 6.45 2.18 33.67
CA ILE A 485 5.99 2.66 32.36
C ILE A 485 5.79 1.45 31.44
N MET A 486 4.69 1.47 30.71
CA MET A 486 4.32 0.53 29.67
C MET A 486 4.36 1.26 28.31
N ASP A 487 4.54 0.50 27.24
CA ASP A 487 4.45 1.00 25.85
C ASP A 487 3.02 0.98 25.28
N THR A 488 2.04 0.63 26.12
CA THR A 488 0.61 0.62 25.82
C THR A 488 -0.18 0.99 27.08
N SER A 489 -1.49 1.18 26.95
CA SER A 489 -2.40 1.50 28.05
C SER A 489 -3.62 0.59 28.03
N PRO A 490 -4.19 0.23 29.19
CA PRO A 490 -5.50 -0.41 29.25
C PRO A 490 -6.57 0.53 28.68
N ILE A 491 -7.55 -0.01 27.96
CA ILE A 491 -8.66 0.77 27.39
C ILE A 491 -10.01 0.13 27.67
N ILE A 492 -11.08 0.91 27.48
CA ILE A 492 -12.43 0.34 27.39
C ILE A 492 -12.79 0.22 25.91
N LYS A 493 -13.08 -1.00 25.45
CA LYS A 493 -13.53 -1.31 24.08
C LYS A 493 -14.76 -2.20 24.16
N ASN A 494 -15.83 -1.85 23.44
CA ASN A 494 -17.10 -2.60 23.44
C ASN A 494 -17.64 -2.89 24.85
N ASN A 495 -17.57 -1.91 25.76
CA ASN A 495 -18.01 -2.06 27.16
C ASN A 495 -17.27 -3.16 27.95
N ARG A 496 -16.00 -3.43 27.58
CA ARG A 496 -15.07 -4.31 28.28
C ARG A 496 -13.76 -3.59 28.54
N THR A 497 -13.20 -3.81 29.72
CA THR A 497 -11.84 -3.39 30.06
C THR A 497 -10.86 -4.33 29.39
N MET A 498 -10.13 -3.80 28.41
CA MET A 498 -9.05 -4.48 27.70
C MET A 498 -7.73 -4.09 28.34
N ILE A 499 -6.94 -5.10 28.72
CA ILE A 499 -5.68 -4.88 29.42
C ILE A 499 -4.52 -5.59 28.70
N PRO A 500 -3.31 -5.01 28.72
CA PRO A 500 -2.12 -5.64 28.14
C PRO A 500 -1.75 -6.94 28.88
N LEU A 501 -1.91 -8.09 28.25
CA LEU A 501 -1.77 -9.39 28.92
C LEU A 501 -0.39 -9.60 29.54
N ARG A 502 0.66 -9.24 28.80
CA ARG A 502 2.05 -9.39 29.23
C ARG A 502 2.31 -8.69 30.56
N TYR A 503 1.85 -7.45 30.68
CA TYR A 503 2.08 -6.64 31.88
C TYR A 503 1.28 -7.17 33.08
N VAL A 504 0.08 -7.72 32.87
CA VAL A 504 -0.66 -8.39 33.94
C VAL A 504 0.10 -9.61 34.44
N GLY A 505 0.51 -10.52 33.54
CA GLY A 505 1.20 -11.74 33.92
C GLY A 505 2.57 -11.48 34.54
N GLU A 506 3.44 -10.74 33.85
CA GLU A 506 4.82 -10.49 34.31
C GLU A 506 4.86 -9.71 35.64
N TYR A 507 3.93 -8.77 35.87
CA TYR A 507 3.87 -8.04 37.15
C TYR A 507 3.30 -8.87 38.30
N LEU A 508 2.52 -9.92 38.01
CA LEU A 508 2.11 -10.94 38.98
C LEU A 508 3.17 -12.03 39.17
N GLY A 509 4.33 -11.91 38.51
CA GLY A 509 5.42 -12.88 38.58
C GLY A 509 5.24 -14.12 37.70
N CYS A 510 4.24 -14.13 36.81
CA CYS A 510 4.01 -15.22 35.87
C CYS A 510 4.94 -15.15 34.65
N GLU A 511 5.22 -16.29 34.03
CA GLU A 511 5.85 -16.35 32.71
C GLU A 511 4.80 -16.15 31.61
N VAL A 512 5.03 -15.21 30.69
CA VAL A 512 4.12 -14.94 29.57
C VAL A 512 4.82 -15.18 28.24
N ASN A 513 4.36 -16.20 27.53
CA ASN A 513 4.86 -16.58 26.21
C ASN A 513 3.82 -16.28 25.13
N TRP A 514 4.27 -15.74 24.00
CA TRP A 514 3.43 -15.49 22.83
C TRP A 514 3.94 -16.32 21.66
N ASN A 515 3.14 -17.27 21.21
CA ASN A 515 3.38 -17.99 19.98
C ASN A 515 2.63 -17.29 18.85
N ALA A 516 3.35 -16.46 18.09
CA ALA A 516 2.79 -15.70 16.98
C ALA A 516 2.25 -16.60 15.86
N GLN A 517 2.86 -17.77 15.64
CA GLN A 517 2.44 -18.71 14.60
C GLN A 517 1.10 -19.36 14.92
N LEU A 518 0.91 -19.79 16.18
CA LEU A 518 -0.32 -20.42 16.65
C LEU A 518 -1.37 -19.41 17.13
N ARG A 519 -1.00 -18.11 17.19
CA ARG A 519 -1.78 -17.04 17.84
C ARG A 519 -2.23 -17.45 19.25
N VAL A 520 -1.34 -18.12 19.99
CA VAL A 520 -1.57 -18.59 21.36
C VAL A 520 -0.68 -17.78 22.31
N ALA A 521 -1.31 -17.16 23.32
CA ALA A 521 -0.60 -16.67 24.49
C ALA A 521 -0.69 -17.71 25.61
N GLU A 522 0.42 -18.05 26.22
CA GLU A 522 0.49 -18.92 27.39
C GLU A 522 0.96 -18.12 28.60
N ILE A 523 0.24 -18.26 29.70
CA ILE A 523 0.61 -17.71 31.00
C ILE A 523 0.76 -18.86 31.98
N ASN A 524 1.91 -18.96 32.63
CA ASN A 524 2.17 -19.95 33.67
C ASN A 524 2.56 -19.22 34.96
N SER A 525 1.76 -19.42 36.01
CA SER A 525 1.95 -18.84 37.35
C SER A 525 2.90 -19.63 38.23
#